data_AF-A0A098YNF6-F1
#
_entry.id   AF-A0A098YNF6-F1
#
_cell.length_a   1.000
_cell.length_b   1.000
_cell.length_c   1.000
_cell.angle_alpha   90.00
_cell.angle_beta   90.00
_cell.angle_gamma   90.00
#
_symmetry.space_group_name_H-M   'P 1'
#
loop_
_entity.id
_entity.type
_entity.pdbx_description
1 polymer ?
#
loop_
_entity_poly.entity_id
_entity_poly.type
_entity_poly.pdbx_seq_one_letter_code
_entity_poly.pdbx_strand_id
1 'polypeptide(L)'
;MALNTNKSVKLYYSIKEVAQMFGINESTLRYWETEFPNLRPKTVGSNKVRQYTDANVEDIRIIYNLVKVRGFKLSAARKVLSSNRKGVETSSEILDTLLSVRDELQELRKQLDVIV
;
A
#
# COMPACT_ATOMS: atom_id res chain seq x y z
N MET A 1 -3.50 3.55 26.78
CA MET A 1 -3.46 2.57 25.67
C MET A 1 -2.03 2.51 25.17
N ALA A 2 -1.36 1.37 25.29
CA ALA A 2 0.02 1.20 24.85
C ALA A 2 0.06 1.20 23.31
N LEU A 3 0.68 2.23 22.73
CA LEU A 3 1.06 2.22 21.32
C LEU A 3 2.24 1.23 21.22
N ASN A 4 2.07 0.17 20.42
CA ASN A 4 3.14 -0.81 20.16
C ASN A 4 4.35 -0.10 19.55
N THR A 5 5.37 0.19 20.37
CA THR A 5 6.63 0.86 20.03
C THR A 5 7.74 -0.12 19.70
N ASN A 6 7.44 -1.15 18.89
CA ASN A 6 8.48 -2.05 18.38
C ASN A 6 8.11 -2.59 16.99
N LYS A 7 7.93 -1.68 16.03
CA LYS A 7 8.17 -2.02 14.63
C LYS A 7 9.47 -1.32 14.27
N SER A 8 10.59 -2.03 14.27
CA SER A 8 11.80 -1.55 13.61
C SER A 8 11.40 -1.26 12.17
N VAL A 9 11.15 0.01 11.85
CA VAL A 9 10.74 0.44 10.51
C VAL A 9 11.97 0.27 9.62
N LYS A 10 12.15 -0.94 9.10
CA LYS A 10 13.21 -1.22 8.16
C LYS A 10 12.86 -0.46 6.89
N LEU A 11 13.56 0.64 6.65
CA LEU A 11 13.25 1.55 5.55
C LEU A 11 13.33 0.86 4.17
N TYR A 12 14.17 -0.16 4.05
CA TYR A 12 14.41 -0.87 2.80
C TYR A 12 14.52 -2.38 3.01
N TYR A 13 13.88 -3.12 2.12
CA TYR A 13 13.98 -4.58 2.02
C TYR A 13 14.73 -4.96 0.75
N SER A 14 15.47 -6.05 0.80
CA SER A 14 16.10 -6.67 -0.36
C SER A 14 15.12 -7.59 -1.10
N ILE A 15 15.42 -7.92 -2.36
CA ILE A 15 14.57 -8.85 -3.14
C ILE A 15 14.42 -10.21 -2.48
N LYS A 16 15.46 -10.70 -1.80
CA LYS A 16 15.45 -11.98 -1.11
C LYS A 16 14.48 -11.97 0.07
N GLU A 17 14.49 -10.90 0.85
CA GLU A 17 13.59 -10.75 2.00
C GLU A 17 12.13 -10.66 1.54
N VAL A 18 11.86 -9.84 0.51
CA VAL A 18 10.51 -9.71 -0.04
C VAL A 18 10.04 -11.03 -0.65
N ALA A 19 10.91 -11.75 -1.36
CA ALA A 19 10.61 -13.09 -1.88
C ALA A 19 10.20 -14.06 -0.77
N GLN A 20 10.94 -14.07 0.34
CA GLN A 20 10.67 -14.90 1.50
C GLN A 20 9.35 -14.52 2.21
N MET A 21 9.03 -13.21 2.31
CA MET A 21 7.77 -12.75 2.92
C MET A 21 6.52 -13.31 2.21
N PHE A 22 6.59 -13.47 0.89
CA PHE A 22 5.46 -13.95 0.07
C PHE A 22 5.60 -15.41 -0.36
N GLY A 23 6.69 -16.09 0.01
CA GLY A 23 6.96 -17.48 -0.39
C GLY A 23 7.06 -17.65 -1.91
N ILE A 24 7.61 -16.66 -2.62
CA ILE A 24 7.77 -16.68 -4.08
C ILE A 24 9.24 -16.65 -4.47
N ASN A 25 9.55 -17.10 -5.68
CA ASN A 25 10.90 -17.03 -6.20
C ASN A 25 11.28 -15.58 -6.52
N GLU A 26 12.54 -15.22 -6.29
CA GLU A 26 13.05 -13.90 -6.66
C GLU A 26 12.87 -13.60 -8.16
N SER A 27 12.97 -14.61 -9.02
CA SER A 27 12.72 -14.46 -10.46
C SER A 27 11.28 -14.06 -10.77
N THR A 28 10.31 -14.50 -9.96
CA THR A 28 8.90 -14.08 -10.08
C THR A 28 8.75 -12.61 -9.71
N LEU A 29 9.42 -12.15 -8.64
CA LEU A 29 9.45 -10.73 -8.28
C LEU A 29 10.10 -9.88 -9.37
N ARG A 30 11.23 -10.32 -9.94
CA ARG A 30 11.88 -9.64 -11.07
C ARG A 30 10.94 -9.54 -12.28
N TYR A 31 10.17 -10.59 -12.56
CA TYR A 31 9.19 -10.56 -13.65
C TYR A 31 8.01 -9.62 -13.34
N TRP A 32 7.55 -9.56 -12.09
CA TRP A 32 6.52 -8.61 -11.70
C TRP A 32 7.01 -7.16 -11.84
N GLU A 33 8.27 -6.84 -11.53
CA GLU A 33 8.81 -5.49 -11.79
C GLU A 33 8.72 -5.08 -13.27
N THR A 34 8.92 -6.02 -14.20
CA THR A 34 8.78 -5.73 -15.64
C THR A 34 7.32 -5.54 -16.06
N GLU A 35 6.41 -6.25 -15.39
CA GLU A 35 4.97 -6.21 -15.67
C GLU A 35 4.24 -5.08 -14.94
N PHE A 36 4.75 -4.54 -13.84
CA PHE A 36 4.06 -3.50 -13.07
C PHE A 36 4.90 -2.22 -13.07
N PRO A 37 4.57 -1.22 -13.91
CA PRO A 37 5.33 0.04 -14.00
C PRO A 37 5.43 0.80 -12.67
N ASN A 38 4.45 0.60 -11.78
CA ASN A 38 4.39 1.21 -10.46
C ASN A 38 5.30 0.52 -9.44
N LEU A 39 5.69 -0.73 -9.70
CA LEU A 39 6.58 -1.52 -8.85
C LEU A 39 8.03 -1.36 -9.32
N ARG A 40 8.60 -0.18 -9.08
CA ARG A 40 10.01 0.14 -9.41
C ARG A 40 10.81 0.36 -8.13
N PRO A 41 11.43 -0.69 -7.56
CA PRO A 41 12.32 -0.50 -6.42
C PRO A 41 13.50 0.38 -6.83
N LYS A 42 14.01 1.19 -5.89
CA LYS A 42 15.24 1.95 -6.13
C LYS A 42 16.40 0.97 -6.23
N THR A 43 17.26 1.16 -7.22
CA THR A 43 18.51 0.40 -7.35
C THR A 43 19.66 1.26 -6.86
N VAL A 44 20.50 0.73 -5.97
CA VAL A 44 21.64 1.45 -5.39
C VAL A 44 22.97 0.73 -5.65
N GLY A 45 24.02 1.53 -5.80
CA GLY A 45 25.40 1.09 -5.97
C GLY A 45 25.71 0.44 -7.32
N SER A 46 27.00 0.16 -7.54
CA SER A 46 27.51 -0.49 -8.77
C SER A 46 26.90 -1.86 -9.04
N ASN A 47 26.48 -2.56 -7.97
CA ASN A 47 25.89 -3.89 -8.03
C ASN A 47 24.36 -3.89 -8.23
N LYS A 48 23.73 -2.72 -8.44
CA LYS A 48 22.28 -2.56 -8.73
C LYS A 48 21.39 -3.32 -7.73
N VAL A 49 21.68 -3.20 -6.44
CA VAL A 49 20.90 -3.85 -5.38
C VAL A 49 19.54 -3.18 -5.27
N ARG A 50 18.47 -3.97 -5.32
CA ARG A 50 17.08 -3.48 -5.21
C ARG A 50 16.72 -3.20 -3.76
N GLN A 51 16.17 -2.02 -3.54
CA GLN A 51 15.62 -1.57 -2.27
C GLN A 51 14.12 -1.35 -2.43
N TYR A 52 13.34 -2.23 -1.82
CA TYR A 52 11.88 -2.10 -1.74
C TYR A 52 11.53 -1.30 -0.50
N THR A 53 10.66 -0.30 -0.66
CA THR A 53 10.05 0.41 0.47
C THR A 53 8.81 -0.33 0.96
N ASP A 54 8.28 0.05 2.12
CA ASP A 54 6.99 -0.48 2.60
C ASP A 54 5.86 -0.30 1.56
N ALA A 55 5.85 0.82 0.82
CA ALA A 55 4.89 1.04 -0.26
C ALA A 55 5.02 -0.01 -1.38
N ASN A 56 6.26 -0.39 -1.76
CA ASN A 56 6.47 -1.44 -2.74
C ASN A 56 6.03 -2.82 -2.21
N VAL A 57 6.24 -3.09 -0.92
CA VAL A 57 5.80 -4.33 -0.28
C VAL A 57 4.27 -4.43 -0.29
N GLU A 58 3.57 -3.31 -0.08
CA GLU A 58 2.10 -3.27 -0.16
C GLU A 58 1.59 -3.52 -1.58
N ASP A 59 2.20 -2.86 -2.59
CA ASP A 59 1.87 -3.12 -4.00
C ASP A 59 2.06 -4.62 -4.33
N ILE A 60 3.16 -5.24 -3.87
CA ILE A 60 3.44 -6.67 -4.07
C ILE A 60 2.40 -7.54 -3.37
N ARG A 61 1.94 -7.17 -2.16
CA ARG A 61 0.89 -7.89 -1.44
C ARG A 61 -0.40 -7.93 -2.25
N ILE A 62 -0.79 -6.81 -2.84
CA ILE A 62 -1.99 -6.74 -3.68
C ILE A 62 -1.82 -7.62 -4.93
N ILE A 63 -0.67 -7.51 -5.62
CA ILE A 63 -0.36 -8.34 -6.78
C ILE A 63 -0.40 -9.83 -6.42
N TYR A 64 0.18 -10.22 -5.29
CA TYR A 64 0.18 -11.60 -4.81
C TYR A 64 -1.25 -12.11 -4.58
N ASN A 65 -2.10 -11.34 -3.91
CA ASN A 65 -3.49 -11.74 -3.69
C ASN A 65 -4.22 -11.93 -5.03
N LEU A 66 -4.06 -10.99 -5.96
CA LEU A 66 -4.72 -11.06 -7.26
C LEU A 66 -4.26 -12.28 -8.08
N VAL A 67 -2.95 -12.54 -8.14
CA VAL A 67 -2.40 -13.57 -9.03
C VAL A 67 -2.40 -14.95 -8.38
N LYS A 68 -1.95 -15.07 -7.13
CA LYS A 68 -1.74 -16.36 -6.46
C LYS A 68 -2.96 -16.85 -5.69
N VAL A 69 -3.72 -15.95 -5.07
CA VAL A 69 -4.91 -16.33 -4.29
C VAL A 69 -6.15 -16.39 -5.19
N ARG A 70 -6.35 -15.35 -6.01
CA ARG A 70 -7.55 -15.22 -6.86
C ARG A 70 -7.37 -15.74 -8.29
N GLY A 71 -6.15 -16.12 -8.69
CA GLY A 71 -5.88 -16.72 -9.99
C GLY A 71 -6.01 -15.76 -11.19
N PHE A 72 -5.96 -14.44 -10.98
CA PHE A 72 -6.01 -13.49 -12.10
C PHE A 72 -4.73 -13.54 -12.94
N LYS A 73 -4.90 -13.29 -14.24
CA LYS A 73 -3.77 -13.00 -15.15
C LYS A 73 -3.12 -11.68 -14.77
N LEU A 74 -1.80 -11.55 -15.00
CA LEU A 74 -1.02 -10.35 -14.68
C LEU A 74 -1.58 -9.09 -15.35
N SER A 75 -2.11 -9.19 -16.56
CA SER A 75 -2.77 -8.08 -17.26
C SER A 75 -4.04 -7.60 -16.55
N ALA A 76 -4.85 -8.52 -16.01
CA ALA A 76 -6.03 -8.18 -15.22
C ALA A 76 -5.65 -7.58 -13.87
N ALA A 77 -4.64 -8.15 -13.20
CA ALA A 77 -4.11 -7.62 -11.95
C ALA A 77 -3.57 -6.18 -12.13
N ARG A 78 -2.92 -5.88 -13.26
CA ARG A 78 -2.43 -4.54 -13.60
C ARG A 78 -3.56 -3.52 -13.70
N LYS A 79 -4.66 -3.89 -14.38
CA LYS A 79 -5.84 -3.03 -14.52
C LYS A 79 -6.47 -2.77 -13.15
N VAL A 80 -6.62 -3.80 -12.33
CA VAL A 80 -7.15 -3.67 -10.96
C VAL A 80 -6.26 -2.79 -10.08
N LEU A 81 -4.94 -2.95 -10.14
CA LEU A 81 -4.00 -2.12 -9.37
C LEU A 81 -4.09 -0.63 -9.79
N SER A 82 -4.22 -0.35 -11.10
CA SER A 82 -4.40 1.02 -11.59
C SER A 82 -5.75 1.64 -11.21
N SER A 83 -6.82 0.83 -11.17
CA SER A 83 -8.17 1.27 -10.81
C SER A 83 -8.32 1.45 -9.29
N ASN A 84 -7.73 0.56 -8.49
CA ASN A 84 -7.75 0.67 -7.03
C ASN A 84 -6.97 1.88 -6.54
N ARG A 85 -5.87 2.31 -7.18
CA ARG A 85 -5.25 3.58 -6.80
C ARG A 85 -6.19 4.76 -6.98
N LYS A 86 -6.93 4.82 -8.09
CA LYS A 86 -7.98 5.84 -8.25
C LYS A 86 -9.06 5.71 -7.17
N GLY A 87 -9.50 4.49 -6.85
CA GLY A 87 -10.49 4.24 -5.81
C GLY A 87 -10.01 4.55 -4.37
N VAL A 88 -8.72 4.33 -4.07
CA VAL A 88 -8.11 4.62 -2.76
C VAL A 88 -7.92 6.12 -2.56
N GLU A 89 -7.48 6.85 -3.59
CA GLU A 89 -7.43 8.32 -3.57
C GLU A 89 -8.83 8.88 -3.29
N THR A 90 -9.84 8.44 -4.05
CA THR A 90 -11.24 8.84 -3.83
C THR A 90 -11.75 8.43 -2.44
N SER A 91 -11.39 7.25 -1.94
CA SER A 91 -11.82 6.80 -0.59
C SER A 91 -11.16 7.61 0.52
N SER A 92 -9.90 8.04 0.34
CA SER A 92 -9.19 8.91 1.27
C SER A 92 -9.82 10.31 1.30
N GLU A 93 -10.10 10.88 0.13
CA GLU A 93 -10.79 12.18 0.00
C GLU A 93 -12.18 12.13 0.64
N ILE A 94 -12.93 11.04 0.41
CA ILE A 94 -14.24 10.83 1.06
C ILE A 94 -14.08 10.72 2.58
N LEU A 95 -13.08 9.99 3.07
CA LEU A 95 -12.83 9.85 4.51
C LEU A 95 -12.48 11.19 5.15
N ASP A 96 -11.61 11.99 4.53
CA ASP A 96 -11.24 13.32 5.00
C ASP A 96 -12.46 14.27 5.03
N THR A 97 -13.30 14.21 4.00
CA THR A 97 -14.55 14.97 3.95
C THR A 97 -15.51 14.55 5.07
N LEU A 98 -15.69 13.25 5.30
CA LEU A 98 -16.56 12.72 6.35
C LEU A 98 -16.06 13.09 7.75
N LEU A 99 -14.73 13.13 7.96
CA LEU A 99 -14.12 13.57 9.21
C LEU A 99 -14.38 15.06 9.45
N SER A 100 -14.22 15.91 8.43
CA SER A 100 -14.53 17.36 8.52
C SER A 100 -15.99 17.60 8.89
N VAL A 101 -16.92 16.94 8.19
CA VAL A 101 -18.36 17.07 8.46
C VAL A 101 -18.71 16.61 9.88
N ARG A 102 -18.12 15.51 10.35
CA ARG A 102 -18.30 15.06 11.74
C ARG A 102 -17.86 16.13 12.73
N ASP A 103 -16.69 16.72 12.52
CA ASP A 103 -16.11 17.70 13.44
C ASP A 103 -16.94 18.99 13.48
N GLU A 104 -17.44 19.45 12.33
CA GLU A 104 -18.38 20.56 12.22
C GLU A 104 -19.69 20.29 12.97
N LEU A 105 -20.28 19.10 12.78
CA LEU A 105 -21.51 18.70 13.47
C LEU A 105 -21.31 18.58 14.98
N GLN A 106 -20.15 18.10 15.42
CA GLN A 106 -19.81 18.05 16.85
C GLN A 106 -19.69 19.45 17.44
N GLU A 107 -19.15 20.41 16.69
CA GLU A 107 -19.03 21.78 17.15
C GLU A 107 -20.39 22.48 17.24
N LEU A 108 -21.25 22.31 16.23
CA LEU A 108 -22.63 22.78 16.27
C LEU A 108 -23.42 22.18 17.44
N ARG A 109 -23.24 20.88 17.72
CA ARG A 109 -23.87 20.24 18.89
C ARG A 109 -23.42 20.89 20.19
N LYS A 110 -22.12 21.14 20.38
CA LYS A 110 -21.61 21.80 21.59
C LYS A 110 -22.18 23.21 21.75
N GLN A 111 -22.30 23.97 20.66
CA GLN A 111 -22.89 25.31 20.71
C GLN A 111 -24.36 25.27 21.16
N LEU A 112 -25.12 24.27 20.71
CA LEU A 112 -26.50 24.05 21.16
C LEU A 112 -26.57 23.59 22.62
N ASP A 113 -25.66 22.72 23.07
CA ASP A 113 -25.56 22.25 24.46
C ASP A 113 -25.21 23.39 25.45
N VAL A 114 -24.64 24.51 24.98
CA VAL A 114 -24.34 25.70 25.79
C VAL A 114 -25.54 26.65 25.92
N ILE A 115 -26.52 26.54 25.02
CA ILE A 115 -27.69 27.43 24.95
C ILE A 115 -28.91 26.86 25.71
N VAL A 116 -28.91 25.54 26.00
CA VAL A 116 -29.96 24.83 26.75
C VAL A 116 -29.48 24.51 28.16
#